data_AF-A0A7C2JLA6-F1
#
_entry.id   AF-A0A7C2JLA6-F1
#
_cell.length_a   1.000
_cell.length_b   1.000
_cell.length_c   1.000
_cell.angle_alpha   90.00
_cell.angle_beta   90.00
_cell.angle_gamma   90.00
#
_symmetry.space_group_name_H-M   'P 1'
#
loop_
_entity.id
_entity.type
_entity.pdbx_description
1 polymer ?
#
loop_
_entity_poly.entity_id
_entity_poly.type
_entity_poly.pdbx_seq_one_letter_code
_entity_poly.pdbx_strand_id
1 'polypeptide(L)'
;MTGLVETQNAGYEQAEARVNGQLVASGGSYQEGGGCAMREATAGGSIDLPAGEHLIELSASTNDPLYHVSAYWQFDFTWEPL
;
A
#
# COMPACT_ATOMS: atom_id res chain seq x y z
N MET A 1 -6.42 1.22 2.03
CA MET A 1 -5.81 0.83 0.75
C MET A 1 -6.01 -0.66 0.52
N THR A 2 -6.27 -1.02 -0.72
CA THR A 2 -6.46 -2.40 -1.19
C THR A 2 -5.46 -2.68 -2.31
N GLY A 3 -5.08 -3.93 -2.52
CA GLY A 3 -4.14 -4.30 -3.56
C GLY A 3 -4.29 -5.74 -4.01
N LEU A 4 -3.69 -6.04 -5.16
CA LEU A 4 -3.50 -7.40 -5.66
C LEU A 4 -1.99 -7.60 -5.78
N VAL A 5 -1.43 -8.50 -4.97
CA VAL A 5 0.02 -8.68 -4.81
C VAL A 5 0.40 -10.15 -4.87
N GLU A 6 1.67 -10.45 -5.13
CA GLU A 6 2.12 -11.83 -5.16
C GLU A 6 2.27 -12.45 -3.76
N THR A 7 2.42 -13.77 -3.73
CA THR A 7 2.64 -14.55 -2.50
C THR A 7 3.99 -15.28 -2.45
N GLN A 8 4.86 -15.06 -3.44
CA GLN A 8 6.18 -15.68 -3.49
C GLN A 8 7.14 -15.03 -2.49
N ASN A 9 7.43 -13.74 -2.65
CA ASN A 9 8.42 -13.02 -1.87
C ASN A 9 7.89 -11.69 -1.36
N ALA A 10 8.18 -11.38 -0.09
CA ALA A 10 7.89 -10.06 0.47
C ALA A 10 8.82 -8.99 -0.13
N GLY A 11 8.32 -7.75 -0.19
CA GLY A 11 9.11 -6.58 -0.59
C GLY A 11 9.25 -6.37 -2.10
N TYR A 12 8.56 -7.17 -2.92
CA TYR A 12 8.50 -6.99 -4.37
C TYR A 12 7.41 -5.99 -4.77
N GLU A 13 6.22 -6.12 -4.17
CA GLU A 13 5.22 -5.04 -4.18
C GLU A 13 5.31 -4.30 -2.86
N GLN A 14 5.31 -2.96 -2.94
CA GLN A 14 5.23 -2.11 -1.77
C GLN A 14 4.31 -0.93 -2.06
N ALA A 15 3.57 -0.51 -1.06
CA ALA A 15 2.80 0.71 -1.07
C ALA A 15 2.83 1.38 0.30
N GLU A 16 2.94 2.70 0.31
CA GLU A 16 2.85 3.52 1.52
C GLU A 16 1.97 4.75 1.30
N ALA A 17 1.21 5.10 2.33
CA ALA A 17 0.56 6.39 2.47
C ALA A 17 1.17 7.11 3.68
N ARG A 18 1.73 8.30 3.44
CA ARG A 18 2.28 9.18 4.47
C ARG A 18 1.54 10.50 4.50
N VAL A 19 1.36 11.05 5.70
CA VAL A 19 0.81 12.38 5.90
C VAL A 19 1.80 13.19 6.72
N ASN A 20 2.28 14.31 6.18
CA ASN A 20 3.34 15.13 6.77
C ASN A 20 4.58 14.29 7.16
N GLY A 21 4.96 13.32 6.33
CA GLY A 21 6.06 12.39 6.57
C GLY A 21 5.74 11.22 7.53
N GLN A 22 4.64 11.27 8.29
CA GLN A 22 4.21 10.17 9.17
C GLN A 22 3.56 9.05 8.35
N LEU A 23 4.00 7.81 8.56
CA LEU A 23 3.38 6.63 7.95
C LEU A 23 1.99 6.39 8.54
N VAL A 24 0.98 6.38 7.67
CA VAL A 24 -0.42 6.12 8.04
C VAL A 24 -0.82 4.70 7.67
N ALA A 25 -0.42 4.24 6.48
CA ALA A 25 -0.66 2.87 6.02
C ALA A 25 0.52 2.37 5.19
N SER A 26 0.83 1.08 5.32
CA SER A 26 1.85 0.38 4.51
C SER A 26 1.40 -1.04 4.22
N GLY A 27 1.74 -1.54 3.03
CA GLY A 27 1.38 -2.86 2.55
C GLY A 27 2.37 -3.33 1.51
N GLY A 28 2.39 -4.64 1.26
CA GLY A 28 3.27 -5.23 0.26
C GLY A 28 2.94 -6.67 -0.06
N SER A 29 3.74 -7.26 -0.94
CA SER A 29 3.67 -8.68 -1.29
C SER A 29 3.93 -9.60 -0.09
N TYR A 30 3.43 -10.83 -0.18
CA TYR A 30 3.58 -11.83 0.88
C TYR A 30 4.77 -12.76 0.60
N GLN A 31 5.31 -13.35 1.67
CA GLN A 31 6.31 -14.40 1.59
C GLN A 31 5.74 -15.72 2.14
N GLU A 32 4.76 -16.26 1.43
CA GLU A 32 4.00 -17.46 1.84
C GLU A 32 4.35 -18.69 1.00
N GLY A 33 5.25 -18.56 0.02
CA GLY A 33 5.69 -19.67 -0.84
C GLY A 33 4.67 -20.08 -1.90
N GLY A 34 3.71 -19.20 -2.22
CA GLY A 34 2.67 -19.47 -3.22
C GLY A 34 3.12 -19.32 -4.68
N GLY A 35 4.41 -19.00 -4.92
CA GLY A 35 4.93 -18.69 -6.25
C GLY A 35 4.18 -17.49 -6.86
N CYS A 36 3.92 -17.53 -8.16
CA CYS A 36 3.21 -16.45 -8.88
C CYS A 36 1.70 -16.37 -8.56
N ALA A 37 1.22 -16.99 -7.47
CA ALA A 37 -0.16 -16.84 -7.04
C ALA A 37 -0.39 -15.42 -6.50
N MET A 38 -1.43 -14.77 -7.01
CA MET A 38 -1.85 -13.43 -6.61
C MET A 38 -2.87 -13.51 -5.47
N ARG A 39 -2.84 -12.52 -4.59
CA ARG A 39 -3.75 -12.42 -3.44
C ARG A 39 -4.16 -10.97 -3.20
N GLU A 40 -5.40 -10.80 -2.76
CA GLU A 40 -5.88 -9.50 -2.27
C GLU A 40 -5.20 -9.14 -0.94
N ALA A 41 -4.68 -7.92 -0.87
CA ALA A 41 -4.09 -7.34 0.31
C ALA A 41 -4.86 -6.09 0.73
N THR A 42 -4.94 -5.87 2.04
CA THR A 42 -5.56 -4.68 2.61
C THR A 42 -4.66 -4.12 3.69
N ALA A 43 -4.52 -2.80 3.69
CA ALA A 43 -3.83 -2.07 4.74
C ALA A 43 -4.55 -0.75 5.00
N GLY A 44 -4.44 -0.23 6.21
CA GLY A 44 -5.13 0.99 6.60
C GLY A 44 -4.63 1.53 7.93
N GLY A 45 -5.00 2.77 8.16
CA GLY A 45 -4.72 3.51 9.38
C GLY A 45 -5.43 4.85 9.33
N SER A 46 -5.35 5.58 10.43
CA SER A 46 -5.96 6.90 10.59
C SER A 46 -5.00 7.82 11.33
N ILE A 47 -5.16 9.11 11.12
CA ILE A 47 -4.41 10.16 11.80
C ILE A 47 -5.31 11.37 12.00
N ASP A 48 -5.19 12.01 13.16
CA ASP A 48 -5.86 13.29 13.43
C ASP A 48 -5.08 14.42 12.75
N LEU A 49 -5.79 15.27 12.02
CA LEU A 49 -5.20 16.43 11.34
C LEU A 49 -5.64 17.72 12.04
N PRO A 50 -4.71 18.49 12.65
CA PRO A 50 -5.04 19.83 13.13
C PRO A 50 -5.43 20.75 11.96
N ALA A 51 -6.10 21.87 12.25
CA ALA A 51 -6.43 22.82 11.19
C ALA A 51 -5.15 23.36 10.50
N GLY A 52 -5.09 23.25 9.18
CA GLY A 52 -3.95 23.74 8.40
C GLY A 52 -3.79 23.01 7.06
N GLU A 53 -2.68 23.30 6.38
CA GLU A 53 -2.26 22.59 5.19
C GLU A 53 -1.54 21.28 5.56
N HIS A 54 -1.81 20.22 4.80
CA HIS A 54 -1.18 18.91 4.97
C HIS A 54 -0.68 18.39 3.64
N LEU A 55 0.48 17.75 3.66
CA LEU A 55 1.04 17.02 2.53
C LEU A 55 0.69 15.54 2.67
N ILE A 56 0.06 14.98 1.65
CA ILE A 56 -0.18 13.54 1.53
C ILE A 56 0.76 13.01 0.45
N GLU A 57 1.57 12.03 0.84
CA GLU A 57 2.51 11.36 -0.06
C GLU A 57 2.06 9.92 -0.25
N LEU A 58 1.94 9.52 -1.51
CA LEU A 58 1.60 8.16 -1.91
C LEU A 58 2.74 7.60 -2.72
N SER A 59 3.21 6.42 -2.33
CA SER A 59 4.21 5.69 -3.07
C SER A 59 3.75 4.26 -3.29
N ALA A 60 4.04 3.74 -4.48
CA ALA A 60 3.91 2.34 -4.78
C ALA A 60 5.08 1.92 -5.68
N SER A 61 5.60 0.72 -5.46
CA SER A 61 6.64 0.13 -6.28
C SER A 61 6.38 -1.34 -6.55
N THR A 62 6.80 -1.78 -7.73
CA THR A 62 6.84 -3.18 -8.15
C THR A 62 8.27 -3.45 -8.60
N ASN A 63 9.00 -4.27 -7.84
CA ASN A 63 10.44 -4.44 -7.99
C ASN A 63 10.84 -5.65 -8.85
N ASP A 64 9.91 -6.18 -9.65
CA ASP A 64 10.16 -7.20 -10.66
C ASP A 64 9.11 -7.11 -11.81
N PRO A 65 9.53 -6.75 -13.03
CA PRO A 65 8.61 -6.60 -14.17
C PRO A 65 8.23 -7.93 -14.87
N LEU A 66 8.84 -9.06 -14.52
CA LEU A 66 8.64 -10.34 -15.22
C LEU A 66 7.48 -11.17 -14.67
N TYR A 67 7.24 -11.14 -13.36
CA TYR A 67 6.31 -12.08 -12.70
C TYR A 67 5.10 -11.42 -12.01
N HIS A 68 5.03 -10.09 -11.96
CA HIS A 68 4.05 -9.33 -11.18
C HIS A 68 3.07 -8.57 -12.08
N VAL A 69 2.66 -9.22 -13.17
CA VAL A 69 1.72 -8.67 -14.14
C VAL A 69 0.38 -8.45 -13.44
N SER A 70 -0.19 -7.25 -13.62
CA SER A 70 -1.45 -6.83 -12.99
C SER A 70 -1.41 -6.62 -11.47
N ALA A 71 -0.23 -6.65 -10.84
CA ALA A 71 -0.09 -6.21 -9.46
C ALA A 71 -0.46 -4.72 -9.34
N TYR A 72 -1.26 -4.37 -8.33
CA TYR A 72 -1.69 -2.98 -8.11
C TYR A 72 -1.91 -2.67 -6.65
N TRP A 73 -1.91 -1.37 -6.35
CA TRP A 73 -2.41 -0.81 -5.11
C TRP A 73 -3.40 0.32 -5.41
N GLN A 74 -4.55 0.28 -4.76
CA GLN A 74 -5.56 1.33 -4.76
C GLN A 74 -5.58 2.01 -3.40
N PHE A 75 -5.46 3.34 -3.42
CA PHE A 75 -5.49 4.19 -2.23
C PHE A 75 -6.88 4.81 -2.10
N ASP A 76 -7.62 4.35 -1.09
CA ASP A 76 -8.93 4.89 -0.73
C ASP A 76 -8.81 5.75 0.52
N PHE A 77 -9.28 7.00 0.43
CA PHE A 77 -9.28 7.94 1.54
C PHE A 77 -10.70 8.25 1.98
N THR A 78 -10.88 8.37 3.29
CA THR A 78 -12.10 8.88 3.90
C THR A 78 -11.72 10.06 4.80
N TRP A 79 -12.55 11.10 4.78
CA TRP A 79 -12.37 12.30 5.58
C TRP A 79 -13.61 12.43 6.47
N GLU A 80 -13.39 12.51 7.77
CA GLU A 80 -14.45 12.73 8.74
C GLU A 80 -14.17 14.04 9.48
N PRO A 81 -15.16 14.95 9.60
CA PRO A 81 -15.00 16.09 10.49
C PRO A 81 -14.86 15.59 11.93
N LEU A 82 -13.84 16.09 12.62
CA LEU A 82 -13.64 15.87 14.06
C LEU A 82 -14.68 16.62 14.90
#